data_AF-A0A0B8QCI9-F1
#
_entry.id   AF-A0A0B8QCI9-F1
#
_cell.length_a   1.000
_cell.length_b   1.000
_cell.length_c   1.000
_cell.angle_alpha   90.00
_cell.angle_beta   90.00
_cell.angle_gamma   90.00
#
_symmetry.space_group_name_H-M   'P 1'
#
loop_
_entity.id
_entity.type
_entity.pdbx_description
1 polymer ?
#
loop_
_entity_poly.entity_id
_entity_poly.type
_entity_poly.pdbx_seq_one_letter_code
_entity_poly.pdbx_strand_id
1 'polypeptide(L)'
;MKILAVLLVLASAPAHAHIRIMDAGFFEGILHPVVGIDHLMAMLSVGIVSARLGGKYVWTIPVCFMLAMVCGAGFALNGVRLILSEFAIALSVLVLGIAIFTSYRPAIIIGLIGTGFFGIFHAMPMVQNCRVWLTPSYLHLAF
;
A
#
# COMPACT_ATOMS: atom_id res chain seq x y z
N MET A 1 -2.38 25.85 -6.84
CA MET A 1 -2.09 24.39 -6.81
C MET A 1 -0.75 24.05 -6.18
N LYS A 2 0.37 24.72 -6.54
CA LYS A 2 1.72 24.42 -5.96
C LYS A 2 1.81 24.59 -4.43
N ILE A 3 1.15 25.61 -3.87
CA ILE A 3 1.16 25.92 -2.43
C ILE A 3 0.42 24.84 -1.61
N LEU A 4 -0.64 24.26 -2.17
CA LEU A 4 -1.43 23.23 -1.49
C LEU A 4 -0.63 21.94 -1.31
N ALA A 5 0.13 21.52 -2.34
CA ALA A 5 0.99 20.35 -2.26
C ALA A 5 2.10 20.51 -1.19
N VAL A 6 2.70 21.69 -1.09
CA VAL A 6 3.73 22.00 -0.06
C VAL A 6 3.13 21.96 1.35
N LEU A 7 1.93 22.49 1.53
CA LEU A 7 1.22 22.45 2.82
C LEU A 7 0.84 21.02 3.23
N LEU A 8 0.46 20.16 2.29
CA LEU A 8 0.15 18.75 2.56
C LEU A 8 1.39 17.93 2.95
N VAL A 9 2.55 18.21 2.33
CA VAL A 9 3.82 17.57 2.72
C VAL A 9 4.25 18.00 4.12
N LEU A 10 4.09 19.28 4.45
CA LEU A 10 4.39 19.82 5.79
C LEU A 10 3.41 19.33 6.86
N ALA A 11 2.18 18.97 6.48
CA ALA A 11 1.16 18.41 7.38
C ALA A 11 1.31 16.90 7.63
N SER A 12 2.30 16.24 7.02
CA SER A 12 2.56 14.81 7.20
C SER A 12 3.10 14.55 8.61
N ALA A 13 2.22 14.34 9.57
CA ALA A 13 2.59 13.80 10.88
C ALA A 13 2.94 12.30 10.74
N PRO A 14 3.92 11.78 11.51
CA PRO A 14 4.19 10.35 11.55
C PRO A 14 2.93 9.61 12.00
N ALA A 15 2.53 8.61 11.22
CA ALA A 15 1.46 7.71 11.61
C ALA A 15 1.88 7.04 12.92
N HIS A 16 1.16 7.32 14.00
CA HIS A 16 1.40 6.65 15.27
C HIS A 16 1.04 5.19 15.06
N ALA A 17 2.06 4.33 14.92
CA ALA A 17 1.89 2.89 14.93
C ALA A 17 1.42 2.47 16.32
N HIS A 18 0.11 2.55 16.55
CA HIS A 18 -0.49 1.84 17.67
C HIS A 18 -0.15 0.36 17.46
N ILE A 19 0.57 -0.21 18.43
CA ILE A 19 0.70 -1.66 18.58
C ILE A 19 -0.71 -2.18 18.86
N ARG A 20 -1.49 -2.48 17.82
CA ARG A 20 -2.68 -3.31 17.97
C ARG A 20 -2.19 -4.72 18.19
N ILE A 21 -2.23 -5.15 19.44
CA ILE A 21 -2.30 -6.56 19.80
C ILE A 21 -3.71 -7.01 19.40
N MET A 22 -3.96 -7.13 18.09
CA MET A 22 -5.12 -7.81 17.56
C MET A 22 -4.58 -8.97 16.74
N ASP A 23 -5.13 -10.15 16.99
CA ASP A 23 -4.74 -11.38 16.35
C ASP A 23 -4.71 -11.18 14.83
N ALA A 24 -3.60 -11.56 14.18
CA ALA A 24 -3.46 -11.56 12.74
C ALA A 24 -4.37 -12.63 12.11
N GLY A 25 -5.68 -12.39 12.17
CA GLY A 25 -6.72 -13.30 11.74
C GLY A 25 -7.24 -13.00 10.33
N PHE A 26 -7.94 -13.97 9.75
CA PHE A 26 -8.56 -13.86 8.42
C PHE A 26 -9.47 -12.63 8.27
N PHE A 27 -10.26 -12.32 9.31
CA PHE A 27 -11.16 -11.16 9.32
C PHE A 27 -10.42 -9.83 9.30
N GLU A 28 -9.31 -9.70 10.02
CA GLU A 28 -8.45 -8.51 9.95
C GLU A 28 -7.83 -8.36 8.56
N GLY A 29 -7.42 -9.46 7.92
CA GLY A 29 -6.96 -9.43 6.53
C GLY A 29 -8.01 -8.90 5.53
N ILE A 30 -9.29 -9.23 5.74
CA ILE A 30 -10.41 -8.74 4.91
C ILE A 30 -10.75 -7.28 5.21
N LEU A 31 -10.69 -6.86 6.48
CA LEU A 31 -11.05 -5.52 6.91
C LEU A 31 -9.93 -4.51 6.69
N HIS A 32 -8.67 -4.95 6.66
CA HIS A 32 -7.50 -4.11 6.53
C HIS A 32 -7.54 -3.15 5.32
N PRO A 33 -7.98 -3.57 4.10
CA PRO A 33 -8.13 -2.67 2.96
C PRO A 33 -9.13 -1.53 3.18
N VAL A 34 -10.16 -1.77 4.01
CA VAL A 34 -11.26 -0.81 4.26
C VAL A 34 -10.92 0.13 5.42
N VAL A 35 -10.27 -0.40 6.46
CA VAL A 35 -9.95 0.34 7.69
C VAL A 35 -8.60 1.07 7.56
N GLY A 36 -7.67 0.56 6.76
CA GLY A 36 -6.37 1.19 6.52
C GLY A 36 -6.49 2.40 5.59
N ILE A 37 -6.20 3.60 6.11
CA ILE A 37 -6.37 4.84 5.33
C ILE A 37 -5.49 4.88 4.08
N ASP A 38 -4.26 4.36 4.16
CA ASP A 38 -3.33 4.30 3.03
C ASP A 38 -3.85 3.36 1.93
N HIS A 39 -4.40 2.20 2.34
CA HIS A 39 -4.96 1.21 1.43
C HIS A 39 -6.23 1.71 0.76
N LEU A 40 -7.11 2.34 1.54
CA LEU A 40 -8.34 2.94 1.04
C LEU A 40 -8.05 4.05 0.03
N MET A 41 -7.10 4.95 0.34
CA MET A 41 -6.69 6.01 -0.59
C MET A 41 -6.09 5.45 -1.88
N ALA A 42 -5.27 4.40 -1.78
CA ALA A 42 -4.73 3.72 -2.95
C ALA A 42 -5.82 3.03 -3.79
N MET A 43 -6.75 2.30 -3.17
CA MET A 43 -7.88 1.65 -3.85
C MET A 43 -8.78 2.66 -4.56
N LEU A 44 -9.10 3.77 -3.89
CA LEU A 44 -9.91 4.83 -4.48
C LEU A 44 -9.20 5.45 -5.68
N SER A 45 -7.90 5.73 -5.55
CA SER A 45 -7.09 6.27 -6.65
C SER A 45 -7.00 5.30 -7.82
N VAL A 46 -6.73 4.01 -7.56
CA VAL A 46 -6.71 2.94 -8.56
C VAL A 46 -8.06 2.82 -9.26
N GLY A 47 -9.18 2.84 -8.52
CA GLY A 47 -10.53 2.77 -9.08
C GLY A 47 -10.88 3.97 -9.95
N ILE A 48 -10.55 5.18 -9.50
CA ILE A 48 -10.76 6.40 -10.29
C ILE A 48 -9.90 6.38 -11.56
N VAL A 49 -8.61 6.04 -11.46
CA VAL A 49 -7.71 6.00 -12.61
C VAL A 49 -8.12 4.91 -13.60
N SER A 50 -8.48 3.72 -13.13
CA SER A 50 -8.89 2.61 -13.99
C SER A 50 -10.22 2.90 -14.70
N ALA A 51 -11.20 3.47 -14.00
CA ALA A 51 -12.47 3.89 -14.60
C ALA A 51 -12.29 5.02 -15.61
N ARG A 52 -11.42 6.00 -15.32
CA ARG A 52 -11.12 7.11 -16.24
C ARG A 52 -10.40 6.66 -17.51
N LEU A 53 -9.50 5.70 -17.41
CA LEU A 53 -8.78 5.14 -18.57
C LEU A 53 -9.68 4.23 -19.41
N GLY A 54 -10.64 3.54 -18.81
CA GLY A 54 -11.58 2.70 -19.52
C GLY A 54 -10.93 1.52 -20.27
N GLY A 55 -11.72 0.83 -21.09
CA GLY A 55 -11.28 -0.31 -21.90
C GLY A 55 -10.60 -1.40 -21.05
N LYS A 56 -9.43 -1.87 -21.50
CA LYS A 56 -8.67 -2.90 -20.77
C LYS A 56 -8.14 -2.45 -19.41
N TYR A 57 -7.92 -1.14 -19.22
CA TYR A 57 -7.28 -0.61 -18.02
C TYR A 57 -8.17 -0.66 -16.77
N VAL A 58 -9.49 -0.79 -16.95
CA VAL A 58 -10.45 -1.09 -15.88
C VAL A 58 -10.03 -2.34 -15.11
N TRP A 59 -9.48 -3.34 -15.81
CA TRP A 59 -9.01 -4.59 -15.20
C TRP A 59 -7.50 -4.61 -15.00
N THR A 60 -6.72 -4.06 -15.94
CA THR A 60 -5.25 -4.14 -15.88
C THR A 60 -4.69 -3.50 -14.61
N ILE A 61 -5.19 -2.33 -14.19
CA ILE A 61 -4.63 -1.63 -13.02
C ILE A 61 -4.98 -2.35 -11.72
N PRO A 62 -6.25 -2.73 -11.44
CA PRO A 62 -6.57 -3.51 -10.25
C PRO A 62 -5.89 -4.89 -10.19
N VAL A 63 -5.73 -5.57 -11.33
CA VAL A 63 -5.00 -6.85 -11.36
C VAL A 63 -3.51 -6.63 -11.05
N CYS A 64 -2.90 -5.56 -11.60
CA CYS A 64 -1.53 -5.19 -11.27
C CYS A 64 -1.36 -4.92 -9.77
N PHE A 65 -2.32 -4.24 -9.15
CA PHE A 65 -2.36 -4.03 -7.69
C PHE A 65 -2.33 -5.34 -6.91
N MET A 66 -3.24 -6.27 -7.23
CA MET A 66 -3.33 -7.56 -6.54
C MET A 66 -2.04 -8.39 -6.71
N LEU A 67 -1.49 -8.44 -7.93
CA LEU A 67 -0.23 -9.15 -8.19
C LEU A 67 0.94 -8.54 -7.40
N ALA A 68 1.03 -7.22 -7.37
CA ALA A 68 2.07 -6.51 -6.62
C ALA A 68 1.97 -6.77 -5.10
N MET A 69 0.76 -6.80 -4.54
CA MET A 69 0.51 -7.17 -3.14
C MET A 69 1.00 -8.59 -2.84
N VAL A 70 0.68 -9.56 -3.70
CA VAL A 70 1.16 -10.95 -3.55
C VAL A 70 2.68 -11.03 -3.62
N CYS A 71 3.31 -10.30 -4.55
CA CYS A 71 4.77 -10.23 -4.66
C CYS A 71 5.41 -9.61 -3.41
N GLY A 72 4.86 -8.51 -2.90
CA GLY A 72 5.32 -7.87 -1.67
C GLY A 72 5.23 -8.80 -0.45
N ALA A 73 4.11 -9.52 -0.32
CA ALA A 73 3.97 -10.55 0.71
C ALA A 73 5.05 -11.65 0.57
N GLY A 74 5.31 -12.12 -0.65
CA GLY A 74 6.37 -13.08 -0.95
C GLY A 74 7.77 -12.60 -0.54
N PHE A 75 8.12 -11.34 -0.81
CA PHE A 75 9.40 -10.76 -0.38
C PHE A 75 9.54 -10.73 1.14
N ALA A 76 8.48 -10.33 1.86
CA ALA A 76 8.49 -10.33 3.32
C ALA A 76 8.62 -11.73 3.93
N LEU A 77 7.99 -12.75 3.34
CA LEU A 77 8.16 -14.14 3.77
C LEU A 77 9.61 -14.61 3.63
N ASN A 78 10.30 -14.19 2.57
CA ASN A 78 11.73 -14.45 2.33
C ASN A 78 12.67 -13.62 3.23
N GLY A 79 12.14 -12.82 4.16
CA GLY A 79 12.93 -12.08 5.14
C GLY A 79 13.49 -10.76 4.62
N VAL A 80 13.09 -10.30 3.44
CA VAL A 80 13.41 -8.94 2.97
C VAL A 80 12.76 -7.95 3.94
N ARG A 81 13.56 -7.05 4.50
CA ARG A 81 13.11 -5.97 5.40
C ARG A 81 13.21 -4.64 4.68
N LEU A 82 12.18 -3.80 4.87
CA LEU A 82 12.17 -2.45 4.36
C LEU A 82 12.39 -1.46 5.50
N ILE A 83 13.49 -0.72 5.39
CA ILE A 83 13.69 0.52 6.13
C ILE A 83 12.99 1.62 5.31
N LEU A 84 12.11 2.40 5.96
CA LEU A 84 11.28 3.47 5.34
C LEU A 84 10.07 2.99 4.51
N SER A 85 9.42 1.89 4.90
CA SER A 85 8.17 1.44 4.25
C SER A 85 7.09 2.51 4.27
N GLU A 86 6.95 3.26 5.37
CA GLU A 86 5.96 4.34 5.50
C GLU A 86 6.16 5.44 4.44
N PHE A 87 7.42 5.86 4.22
CA PHE A 87 7.74 6.86 3.21
C PHE A 87 7.45 6.34 1.79
N ALA A 88 7.78 5.07 1.53
CA ALA A 88 7.49 4.42 0.25
C ALA A 88 5.97 4.36 -0.03
N ILE A 89 5.17 4.01 0.99
CA ILE A 89 3.70 3.99 0.92
C ILE A 89 3.17 5.40 0.64
N ALA A 90 3.55 6.39 1.46
CA ALA A 90 3.09 7.77 1.30
C ALA A 90 3.42 8.35 -0.09
N LEU A 91 4.65 8.12 -0.56
CA LEU A 91 5.08 8.54 -1.89
C LEU A 91 4.24 7.89 -3.00
N SER A 92 3.94 6.60 -2.88
CA SER A 92 3.15 5.88 -3.89
C SER A 92 1.69 6.33 -3.94
N VAL A 93 1.07 6.63 -2.79
CA VAL A 93 -0.28 7.20 -2.73
C VAL A 93 -0.29 8.60 -3.37
N LEU A 94 0.72 9.42 -3.12
CA LEU A 94 0.87 10.72 -3.76
C LEU A 94 1.02 10.61 -5.28
N VAL A 95 1.83 9.66 -5.77
CA VAL A 95 1.99 9.38 -7.20
C VAL A 95 0.67 8.92 -7.84
N LEU A 96 -0.09 8.05 -7.16
CA LEU A 96 -1.42 7.61 -7.59
C LEU A 96 -2.42 8.77 -7.63
N GLY A 97 -2.39 9.67 -6.64
CA GLY A 97 -3.19 10.89 -6.64
C GLY A 97 -2.87 11.81 -7.82
N ILE A 98 -1.59 11.95 -8.19
CA ILE A 98 -1.17 12.72 -9.37
C ILE A 98 -1.70 12.08 -10.66
N ALA A 99 -1.75 10.75 -10.75
CA ALA A 99 -2.28 10.05 -11.93
C ALA A 99 -3.75 10.43 -12.22
N ILE A 100 -4.54 10.75 -11.19
CA ILE A 100 -5.92 11.22 -11.34
C ILE A 100 -6.01 12.56 -12.10
N PHE A 101 -5.04 13.45 -11.95
CA PHE A 101 -5.08 14.78 -12.59
C PHE A 101 -4.30 14.84 -13.92
N THR A 102 -3.73 13.72 -14.35
CA THR A 102 -2.83 13.66 -15.50
C THR A 102 -3.57 13.27 -16.79
N SER A 103 -3.00 13.65 -17.95
CA SER A 103 -3.52 13.26 -19.27
C SER A 103 -3.48 11.74 -19.49
N TYR A 104 -4.36 11.24 -20.36
CA TYR A 104 -4.61 9.80 -20.57
C TYR A 104 -3.35 8.92 -20.68
N ARG A 105 -2.43 9.25 -21.60
CA ARG A 105 -1.22 8.42 -21.83
C ARG A 105 -0.29 8.35 -20.61
N PRO A 106 0.13 9.49 -20.02
CA PRO A 106 0.96 9.45 -18.81
C PRO A 106 0.26 8.82 -17.60
N ALA A 107 -1.07 8.98 -17.46
CA ALA A 107 -1.83 8.37 -16.38
C ALA A 107 -1.75 6.83 -16.36
N ILE A 108 -1.60 6.17 -17.52
CA ILE A 108 -1.39 4.71 -17.60
C ILE A 108 -0.08 4.32 -16.92
N ILE A 109 1.02 4.98 -17.27
CA ILE A 109 2.36 4.64 -16.77
C ILE A 109 2.45 4.97 -15.27
N ILE A 110 2.02 6.17 -14.88
CA ILE A 110 2.03 6.62 -13.48
C ILE A 110 1.11 5.73 -12.64
N GLY A 111 -0.06 5.37 -13.17
CA GLY A 111 -1.00 4.46 -12.54
C GLY A 111 -0.39 3.09 -12.29
N LEU A 112 0.19 2.45 -13.31
CA LEU A 112 0.80 1.12 -13.17
C LEU A 112 2.01 1.12 -12.22
N ILE A 113 2.91 2.10 -12.35
CA ILE A 113 4.09 2.19 -11.48
C ILE A 113 3.67 2.49 -10.04
N GLY A 114 2.81 3.47 -9.83
CA GLY A 114 2.32 3.84 -8.49
C GLY A 114 1.58 2.68 -7.82
N THR A 115 0.73 1.97 -8.59
CA THR A 115 -0.01 0.80 -8.12
C THR A 115 0.92 -0.35 -7.74
N GLY A 116 1.88 -0.67 -8.61
CA GLY A 116 2.84 -1.75 -8.36
C GLY A 116 3.75 -1.44 -7.17
N PHE A 117 4.22 -0.21 -7.08
CA PHE A 117 5.05 0.24 -5.96
C PHE A 117 4.26 0.24 -4.65
N PHE A 118 3.05 0.79 -4.62
CA PHE A 118 2.19 0.69 -3.43
C PHE A 118 2.00 -0.78 -3.02
N GLY A 119 1.61 -1.65 -3.95
CA GLY A 119 1.31 -3.05 -3.63
C GLY A 119 2.49 -3.80 -3.01
N ILE A 120 3.70 -3.64 -3.57
CA ILE A 120 4.90 -4.30 -3.06
C ILE A 120 5.27 -3.80 -1.66
N PHE A 121 5.32 -2.48 -1.47
CA PHE A 121 5.84 -1.88 -0.24
C PHE A 121 4.82 -1.91 0.91
N HIS A 122 3.52 -1.88 0.60
CA HIS A 122 2.45 -1.93 1.60
C HIS A 122 2.21 -3.35 2.13
N ALA A 123 2.36 -4.40 1.31
CA ALA A 123 2.17 -5.78 1.76
C ALA A 123 3.27 -6.28 2.73
N MET A 124 4.49 -5.74 2.62
CA MET A 124 5.65 -6.26 3.35
C MET A 124 5.56 -6.09 4.89
N PRO A 125 5.25 -4.89 5.44
CA PRO A 125 5.18 -4.69 6.89
C PRO A 125 4.15 -5.59 7.58
N MET A 126 2.99 -5.80 6.96
CA MET A 126 1.92 -6.69 7.44
C MET A 126 2.47 -8.11 7.67
N VAL A 127 3.13 -8.68 6.66
CA VAL A 127 3.66 -10.04 6.70
C VAL A 127 4.86 -10.14 7.65
N GLN A 128 5.70 -9.11 7.71
CA GLN A 128 6.85 -9.07 8.63
C GLN A 128 6.41 -9.09 10.09
N ASN A 129 5.34 -8.37 10.44
CA ASN A 129 4.81 -8.37 11.80
C ASN A 129 4.31 -9.77 12.19
N CYS A 130 3.58 -10.46 11.29
CA CYS A 130 3.19 -11.87 11.48
C CYS A 130 4.39 -12.82 11.61
N ARG A 131 5.46 -12.61 10.83
CA ARG A 131 6.66 -13.46 10.86
C ARG A 131 7.40 -13.39 12.20
N VAL A 132 7.40 -12.24 12.87
CA VAL A 132 8.00 -12.09 14.22
C VAL A 132 7.32 -13.04 15.21
N TRP A 133 6.00 -13.19 15.14
CA TRP A 133 5.24 -14.12 15.99
C TRP A 133 5.46 -15.60 15.63
N LEU A 134 5.83 -15.89 14.39
CA LEU A 134 6.11 -17.26 13.91
C LEU A 134 7.56 -17.71 14.15
N THR A 135 8.46 -16.81 14.56
CA THR A 135 9.85 -17.18 14.88
C THR A 135 9.95 -17.85 16.26
N PRO A 136 10.61 -19.03 16.38
CA PRO A 136 10.69 -19.80 17.63
C PRO A 136 11.20 -19.03 18.85
N SER A 137 12.05 -18.02 18.63
CA SER A 137 12.62 -17.17 19.67
C SER A 137 11.60 -16.32 20.44
N TYR A 138 10.40 -16.10 19.90
CA TYR A 138 9.34 -15.32 20.55
C TYR A 138 8.19 -16.18 21.12
N LEU A 139 8.12 -17.47 20.75
CA LEU A 139 7.14 -18.42 21.28
C LEU A 139 7.28 -18.65 22.79
N HIS A 140 8.48 -18.50 23.33
CA HIS A 140 8.74 -18.64 24.78
C HIS A 140 8.28 -17.44 25.62
N LEU A 141 7.91 -16.32 25.00
CA LEU A 141 7.37 -15.14 25.68
C LEU A 141 5.84 -15.04 25.55
N ALA A 142 5.22 -15.95 24.79
CA ALA A 142 3.79 -15.97 24.48
C ALA A 142 2.99 -16.96 25.35
N PHE A 143 3.64 -17.71 26.25
CA PHE A 143 3.02 -18.64 27.20
C PHE A 143 3.70 -18.56 28.57
#